data_AF-A0A9D1LDW0-F1
#
_entry.id   AF-A0A9D1LDW0-F1
#
_cell.length_a   1.000
_cell.length_b   1.000
_cell.length_c   1.000
_cell.angle_alpha   90.00
_cell.angle_beta   90.00
_cell.angle_gamma   90.00
#
_symmetry.space_group_name_H-M   'P 1'
#
loop_
_entity.id
_entity.type
_entity.pdbx_description
1 polymer ?
#
loop_
_entity_poly.entity_id
_entity_poly.type
_entity_poly.pdbx_seq_one_letter_code
_entity_poly.pdbx_strand_id
1 'polypeptide(L)'
;MKNGGKLRQVLRQLWQNRKKRAAVLAAGLVLLLLCGVVTFAAVRRHQANEAAQAELTATVPATTALTTAPTTAPTTAPETTEAPKPVGTTVEDTRGETKPPKRSKPKQTADVLLDVPYINQRDKYPTGCESVSAVMVMRYYGMNISPEYFIDNLLPKGRAPFHDSTNTYFGDDPRKVFLGNPYSEAGWGCYAPVIVTAMNKYIDHDKFAVEAVYGLSPDALCQQYIDKGIPVLFWATANMARARDNRTWYISGTSETFTWKSPMHCLVLVGYNSSGYFFNDPLQSKGFYYSKSAVTAAYNALGRQAVVLQKAAPKPTEPPTTVPTTVPTTAPATTNPASQTTAPASTAAQKPTTGAAAVNG
;
A
#
# COMPACT_ATOMS: atom_id res chain seq x y z
N MET A 1 -50.51 -54.80 -10.67
CA MET A 1 -49.58 -54.20 -11.65
C MET A 1 -49.09 -52.79 -11.21
N LYS A 2 -48.36 -52.63 -10.09
CA LYS A 2 -47.89 -51.29 -9.63
C LYS A 2 -46.37 -51.13 -9.38
N ASN A 3 -45.54 -52.17 -9.55
CA ASN A 3 -44.09 -52.10 -9.27
C ASN A 3 -43.17 -51.87 -10.49
N GLY A 4 -43.68 -51.94 -11.73
CA GLY A 4 -42.85 -51.76 -12.93
C GLY A 4 -42.43 -50.31 -13.24
N GLY A 5 -43.19 -49.32 -12.75
CA GLY A 5 -42.95 -47.89 -13.03
C GLY A 5 -41.78 -47.29 -12.26
N LYS A 6 -41.65 -47.61 -10.96
CA LYS A 6 -40.58 -47.09 -10.09
C LYS A 6 -39.20 -47.60 -10.51
N LEU A 7 -39.09 -48.88 -10.87
CA LEU A 7 -37.81 -49.46 -11.32
C LEU A 7 -37.31 -48.80 -12.63
N ARG A 8 -38.22 -48.50 -13.57
CA ARG A 8 -37.89 -47.80 -14.82
C ARG A 8 -37.48 -46.34 -14.63
N GLN A 9 -37.94 -45.69 -13.56
CA GLN A 9 -37.49 -44.33 -13.21
C GLN A 9 -36.09 -44.34 -12.57
N VAL A 10 -35.85 -45.26 -11.62
CA VAL A 10 -34.54 -45.40 -10.98
C VAL A 10 -33.45 -45.74 -12.00
N LEU A 11 -33.71 -46.68 -12.91
CA LEU A 11 -32.76 -47.03 -13.97
C LEU A 11 -32.47 -45.86 -14.93
N ARG A 12 -33.48 -45.05 -15.27
CA ARG A 12 -33.29 -43.84 -16.08
C ARG A 12 -32.41 -42.81 -15.37
N GLN A 13 -32.61 -42.62 -14.07
CA GLN A 13 -31.86 -41.66 -13.29
C GLN A 13 -30.40 -42.09 -13.08
N LEU A 14 -30.16 -43.39 -12.83
CA LEU A 14 -28.82 -43.96 -12.78
C LEU A 14 -28.09 -43.83 -14.12
N TRP A 15 -28.78 -44.08 -15.24
CA TRP A 15 -28.21 -43.91 -16.57
C TRP A 15 -27.88 -42.45 -16.88
N GLN A 16 -28.76 -41.50 -16.55
CA GLN A 16 -28.47 -40.07 -16.68
C GLN A 16 -27.29 -39.63 -15.81
N ASN A 17 -27.18 -40.12 -14.58
CA ASN A 17 -26.06 -39.81 -13.70
C ASN A 17 -24.74 -40.39 -14.21
N ARG A 18 -24.74 -41.60 -14.80
CA ARG A 18 -23.56 -42.17 -15.47
C ARG A 18 -23.15 -41.34 -16.69
N LYS A 19 -24.10 -40.89 -17.51
CA LYS A 19 -23.83 -39.98 -18.64
C LYS A 19 -23.23 -38.65 -18.20
N LYS A 20 -23.78 -38.02 -17.16
CA LYS A 20 -23.24 -36.77 -16.60
C LYS A 20 -21.82 -36.94 -16.07
N ARG A 21 -21.55 -38.02 -15.34
CA ARG A 21 -20.19 -38.33 -14.85
C ARG A 21 -19.22 -38.58 -16.00
N ALA A 22 -19.61 -39.32 -17.03
CA ALA A 22 -18.78 -39.54 -18.21
C ALA A 22 -18.47 -38.22 -18.96
N ALA A 23 -19.45 -37.32 -19.09
CA ALA A 23 -19.25 -36.02 -19.72
C ALA A 23 -18.29 -35.12 -18.92
N VAL A 24 -18.38 -35.11 -17.59
CA VAL A 24 -17.45 -34.36 -16.73
C VAL A 24 -16.02 -34.90 -16.83
N LEU A 25 -15.86 -36.23 -16.85
CA LEU A 25 -14.54 -36.86 -17.03
C LEU A 25 -13.95 -36.55 -18.41
N ALA A 26 -14.76 -36.60 -19.47
CA ALA A 26 -14.32 -36.25 -20.82
C ALA A 26 -13.91 -34.76 -20.93
N ALA A 27 -14.69 -33.85 -20.34
CA ALA A 27 -14.34 -32.43 -20.29
C ALA A 27 -13.05 -32.16 -19.50
N GLY A 28 -12.85 -32.87 -18.38
CA GLY A 28 -11.61 -32.82 -17.61
C GLY A 28 -10.39 -33.32 -18.40
N LEU A 29 -10.54 -34.41 -19.17
CA LEU A 29 -9.47 -34.93 -20.03
C LEU A 29 -9.12 -33.94 -21.16
N VAL A 30 -10.11 -33.32 -21.79
CA VAL A 30 -9.89 -32.29 -22.82
C VAL A 30 -9.17 -31.07 -22.23
N LEU A 31 -9.55 -30.62 -21.03
CA LEU A 31 -8.88 -29.50 -20.36
C LEU A 31 -7.43 -29.83 -20.02
N LEU A 32 -7.15 -31.04 -19.53
CA LEU A 32 -5.78 -31.49 -19.25
C LEU A 32 -4.92 -31.55 -20.52
N LEU A 33 -5.48 -32.05 -21.63
CA LEU A 33 -4.79 -32.07 -22.92
C LEU A 33 -4.51 -30.65 -23.43
N LEU A 34 -5.46 -29.72 -23.30
CA LEU A 34 -5.26 -28.32 -23.67
C LEU A 34 -4.19 -27.63 -22.80
N CYS A 35 -4.20 -27.86 -21.48
CA CYS A 35 -3.16 -27.38 -20.58
C CYS A 35 -1.79 -27.97 -20.95
N GLY A 36 -1.73 -29.25 -21.32
CA GLY A 36 -0.51 -29.92 -21.80
C GLY A 36 0.04 -29.29 -23.09
N VAL A 37 -0.82 -28.98 -24.06
CA VAL A 37 -0.41 -28.33 -25.33
C VAL A 37 0.09 -26.90 -25.08
N VAL A 38 -0.58 -26.13 -24.23
CA VAL A 38 -0.17 -24.75 -23.90
C VAL A 38 1.17 -24.73 -23.15
N THR A 39 1.35 -25.62 -22.17
CA THR A 39 2.62 -25.73 -21.43
C THR A 39 3.76 -26.18 -22.34
N PHE A 40 3.53 -27.18 -23.20
CA PHE A 40 4.52 -27.62 -24.17
C PHE A 40 4.92 -26.52 -25.16
N ALA A 41 3.95 -25.75 -25.67
CA ALA A 41 4.20 -24.61 -26.54
C ALA A 41 5.00 -23.49 -25.82
N ALA A 42 4.71 -23.22 -24.55
CA ALA A 42 5.45 -22.25 -23.75
C ALA A 42 6.91 -22.69 -23.51
N VAL A 43 7.14 -23.96 -23.19
CA VAL A 43 8.49 -24.52 -23.02
C VAL A 43 9.28 -24.46 -24.33
N ARG A 44 8.68 -24.81 -25.47
CA ARG A 44 9.35 -24.68 -26.77
C ARG A 44 9.71 -23.23 -27.12
N ARG A 45 8.84 -22.27 -26.79
CA ARG A 45 9.15 -20.83 -26.97
C ARG A 45 10.29 -20.39 -26.06
N HIS A 46 10.34 -20.85 -24.82
CA HIS A 46 11.44 -20.56 -23.90
C HIS A 46 12.78 -21.10 -24.44
N GLN A 47 12.80 -22.37 -24.86
CA GLN A 47 14.00 -23.00 -25.42
C GLN A 47 14.48 -22.30 -26.70
N ALA A 48 13.56 -21.87 -27.57
CA ALA A 48 13.91 -21.11 -28.77
C ALA A 48 14.51 -19.74 -28.45
N ASN A 49 13.97 -19.06 -27.42
CA ASN A 49 14.51 -17.77 -26.96
C ASN A 49 15.90 -17.91 -26.33
N GLU A 50 16.15 -18.98 -25.56
CA GLU A 50 17.47 -19.27 -25.00
C GLU A 50 18.49 -19.57 -26.09
N ALA A 51 18.12 -20.36 -27.11
CA ALA A 51 18.99 -20.64 -28.25
C ALA A 51 19.36 -19.36 -29.03
N ALA A 52 18.38 -18.47 -29.26
CA ALA A 52 18.62 -17.20 -29.95
C ALA A 52 19.54 -16.26 -29.14
N GLN A 53 19.45 -16.26 -27.81
CA GLN A 53 20.35 -15.46 -26.96
C GLN A 53 21.77 -16.04 -26.87
N ALA A 54 21.91 -17.36 -26.90
CA ALA A 54 23.22 -18.02 -26.95
C ALA A 54 23.98 -17.68 -28.23
N GLU A 55 23.30 -17.60 -29.37
CA GLU A 55 23.89 -17.25 -30.67
C GLU A 55 24.35 -15.78 -30.73
N LEU A 56 23.61 -14.87 -30.09
CA LEU A 56 23.97 -13.44 -29.97
C LEU A 56 25.20 -13.19 -29.08
N THR A 57 25.44 -14.07 -28.11
CA THR A 57 26.56 -13.96 -27.17
C THR A 57 27.86 -14.54 -27.76
N ALA A 58 27.77 -15.41 -28.76
CA ALA A 58 28.92 -16.05 -29.38
C ALA A 58 29.68 -15.19 -30.42
N THR A 59 29.19 -13.97 -30.75
CA THR A 59 29.71 -13.16 -31.88
C THR A 59 30.47 -11.88 -31.51
N VAL A 60 30.84 -11.65 -30.25
CA VAL A 60 31.64 -10.47 -29.86
C VAL A 60 33.14 -10.84 -29.74
N PRO A 61 34.05 -10.33 -30.58
CA PRO A 61 35.48 -10.58 -30.42
C PRO A 61 36.09 -9.66 -29.34
N ALA A 62 36.90 -10.24 -28.46
CA ALA A 62 37.63 -9.54 -27.42
C ALA A 62 38.78 -8.70 -28.02
N THR A 63 38.77 -7.39 -27.78
CA THR A 63 39.92 -6.51 -28.06
C THR A 63 40.81 -6.40 -26.83
N THR A 64 42.03 -6.90 -26.98
CA THR A 64 43.15 -6.85 -26.03
C THR A 64 43.71 -5.43 -25.88
N ALA A 65 43.96 -4.97 -24.66
CA ALA A 65 44.79 -3.80 -24.37
C ALA A 65 46.05 -4.21 -23.60
N LEU A 66 47.20 -3.76 -24.12
CA LEU A 66 48.56 -4.13 -23.76
C LEU A 66 49.14 -3.38 -22.56
N THR A 67 49.80 -4.14 -21.68
CA THR A 67 51.15 -3.99 -21.09
C THR A 67 51.86 -2.63 -21.12
N THR A 68 52.37 -2.20 -19.96
CA THR A 68 53.80 -1.84 -19.76
C THR A 68 54.17 -1.70 -18.28
N ALA A 69 55.16 -2.50 -17.86
CA ALA A 69 56.14 -2.22 -16.81
C ALA A 69 57.53 -2.24 -17.48
N PRO A 70 58.58 -1.62 -16.90
CA PRO A 70 59.52 -2.37 -16.04
C PRO A 70 60.16 -1.44 -14.93
N THR A 71 61.00 -1.80 -13.96
CA THR A 71 62.16 -2.71 -13.85
C THR A 71 62.54 -2.89 -12.36
N THR A 72 63.01 -4.09 -11.99
CA THR A 72 63.64 -4.58 -10.73
C THR A 72 65.05 -3.98 -10.48
N ALA A 73 65.61 -3.80 -9.27
CA ALA A 73 66.00 -4.76 -8.21
C ALA A 73 66.86 -3.98 -7.15
N PRO A 74 67.55 -4.61 -6.16
CA PRO A 74 67.08 -5.36 -4.99
C PRO A 74 67.70 -4.83 -3.66
N THR A 75 67.39 -5.51 -2.54
CA THR A 75 68.32 -5.88 -1.42
C THR A 75 67.87 -5.47 0.01
N THR A 76 67.83 -6.51 0.86
CA THR A 76 68.04 -6.56 2.34
C THR A 76 66.96 -6.07 3.31
N ALA A 77 66.38 -7.04 4.02
CA ALA A 77 65.99 -6.92 5.43
C ALA A 77 67.26 -6.97 6.32
N PRO A 78 67.25 -6.43 7.56
CA PRO A 78 66.65 -7.16 8.68
C PRO A 78 65.98 -6.31 9.79
N GLU A 79 65.29 -7.04 10.68
CA GLU A 79 65.08 -6.82 12.13
C GLU A 79 64.22 -5.65 12.69
N THR A 80 63.10 -6.09 13.29
CA THR A 80 62.64 -5.83 14.67
C THR A 80 63.10 -4.55 15.37
N THR A 81 62.17 -3.65 15.72
CA THR A 81 62.23 -2.89 16.98
C THR A 81 60.84 -2.48 17.47
N GLU A 82 60.71 -2.59 18.79
CA GLU A 82 59.58 -2.51 19.70
C GLU A 82 58.95 -1.10 19.85
N ALA A 83 57.69 -1.08 20.31
CA ALA A 83 56.91 0.11 20.63
C ALA A 83 57.39 0.80 21.94
N PRO A 84 57.38 2.14 22.04
CA PRO A 84 57.73 2.81 23.28
C PRO A 84 56.53 2.87 24.25
N LYS A 85 56.73 2.37 25.47
CA LYS A 85 55.94 2.74 26.66
C LYS A 85 56.48 4.07 27.24
N PRO A 86 55.62 4.92 27.83
CA PRO A 86 56.06 5.85 28.85
C PRO A 86 55.83 5.29 30.26
N VAL A 87 56.93 5.20 31.01
CA VAL A 87 57.07 5.28 32.48
C VAL A 87 56.56 6.68 32.89
N GLY A 88 55.74 6.95 33.90
CA GLY A 88 55.49 6.34 35.20
C GLY A 88 56.02 7.30 36.28
N THR A 89 55.15 7.98 37.04
CA THR A 89 55.35 8.35 38.47
C THR A 89 54.01 8.81 39.10
N THR A 90 53.66 8.12 40.19
CA THR A 90 52.64 8.26 41.24
C THR A 90 52.34 9.70 41.72
N VAL A 91 51.16 10.05 42.28
CA VAL A 91 50.61 9.65 43.61
C VAL A 91 49.07 9.70 43.65
N GLU A 92 48.46 8.79 44.41
CA GLU A 92 47.04 8.68 44.75
C GLU A 92 46.50 9.91 45.51
N ASP A 93 45.39 10.48 45.03
CA ASP A 93 44.48 11.27 45.86
C ASP A 93 43.09 10.61 45.82
N THR A 94 42.64 10.16 46.99
CA THR A 94 41.39 9.44 47.18
C THR A 94 40.24 10.44 47.26
N ARG A 95 39.70 10.83 46.11
CA ARG A 95 38.44 11.60 46.04
C ARG A 95 37.38 10.77 45.36
N GLY A 96 36.40 10.32 46.15
CA GLY A 96 35.27 9.53 45.69
C GLY A 96 34.63 10.15 44.44
N GLU A 97 34.65 9.38 43.37
CA GLU A 97 34.03 9.73 42.10
C GLU A 97 32.51 9.65 42.25
N THR A 98 31.90 10.76 42.67
CA THR A 98 30.46 10.95 42.53
C THR A 98 30.15 11.04 41.04
N LYS A 99 29.66 9.92 40.51
CA LYS A 99 29.07 9.81 39.18
C LYS A 99 28.18 11.04 38.92
N PRO A 100 28.42 11.84 37.87
CA PRO A 100 27.60 13.00 37.59
C PRO A 100 26.15 12.55 37.39
N PRO A 101 25.16 13.23 37.99
CA PRO A 101 23.77 12.83 37.86
C PRO A 101 23.39 12.83 36.37
N LYS A 102 22.83 11.71 35.89
CA LYS A 102 22.20 11.64 34.57
C LYS A 102 21.15 12.75 34.51
N ARG A 103 21.47 13.86 33.83
CA ARG A 103 20.54 14.95 33.58
C ARG A 103 19.42 14.38 32.71
N SER A 104 18.30 14.02 33.34
CA SER A 104 17.09 13.61 32.63
C SER A 104 16.70 14.75 31.68
N LYS A 105 16.54 14.45 30.39
CA LYS A 105 16.02 15.45 29.44
C LYS A 105 14.71 16.01 30.01
N PRO A 106 14.49 17.34 29.99
CA PRO A 106 13.25 17.92 30.49
C PRO A 106 12.06 17.26 29.81
N LYS A 107 11.09 16.80 30.61
CA LYS A 107 9.81 16.28 30.12
C LYS A 107 9.14 17.42 29.35
N GLN A 108 8.97 17.23 28.04
CA GLN A 108 8.38 18.25 27.17
C GLN A 108 6.88 18.35 27.46
N THR A 109 6.36 19.56 27.64
CA THR A 109 4.93 19.85 27.82
C THR A 109 4.30 20.12 26.45
N ALA A 110 3.14 19.53 26.18
CA ALA A 110 2.42 19.72 24.93
C ALA A 110 1.47 20.93 25.00
N ASP A 111 1.32 21.65 23.88
CA ASP A 111 0.32 22.72 23.74
C ASP A 111 -1.05 22.10 23.39
N VAL A 112 -1.04 21.11 22.49
CA VAL A 112 -2.18 20.25 22.17
C VAL A 112 -1.73 18.79 22.28
N LEU A 113 -2.54 17.95 22.94
CA LEU A 113 -2.28 16.52 23.06
C LEU A 113 -3.59 15.72 23.10
N LEU A 114 -3.80 14.89 22.08
CA LEU A 114 -4.96 14.01 21.96
C LEU A 114 -4.73 12.71 22.73
N ASP A 115 -5.75 12.26 23.44
CA ASP A 115 -5.70 11.00 24.20
C ASP A 115 -6.03 9.78 23.33
N VAL A 116 -5.16 9.48 22.37
CA VAL A 116 -5.32 8.32 21.48
C VAL A 116 -4.89 7.03 22.21
N PRO A 117 -5.67 5.93 22.13
CA PRO A 117 -5.25 4.62 22.65
C PRO A 117 -3.89 4.20 22.09
N TYR A 118 -3.08 3.55 22.93
CA TYR A 118 -1.73 3.13 22.55
C TYR A 118 -1.63 1.62 22.37
N ILE A 119 -0.89 1.20 21.35
CA ILE A 119 -0.56 -0.20 21.07
C ILE A 119 0.94 -0.28 20.80
N ASN A 120 1.66 -1.09 21.58
CA ASN A 120 3.06 -1.41 21.31
C ASN A 120 3.13 -2.56 20.30
N GLN A 121 3.94 -2.42 19.24
CA GLN A 121 4.03 -3.47 18.23
C GLN A 121 5.04 -4.58 18.56
N ARG A 122 6.02 -4.31 19.43
CA ARG A 122 7.27 -5.09 19.53
C ARG A 122 7.05 -6.56 19.88
N ASP A 123 6.02 -6.87 20.66
CA ASP A 123 5.82 -8.23 21.17
C ASP A 123 5.17 -9.17 20.14
N LYS A 124 4.35 -8.65 19.22
CA LYS A 124 3.49 -9.48 18.35
C LYS A 124 3.49 -9.07 16.87
N TYR A 125 3.86 -7.84 16.55
CA TYR A 125 3.76 -7.27 15.21
C TYR A 125 5.10 -6.63 14.81
N PRO A 126 6.16 -7.42 14.63
CA PRO A 126 7.51 -6.91 14.37
C PRO A 126 7.55 -5.89 13.22
N THR A 127 6.71 -6.07 12.19
CA THR A 127 6.65 -5.19 11.00
C THR A 127 5.27 -4.53 10.84
N GLY A 128 4.43 -4.52 11.88
CA GLY A 128 3.03 -4.09 11.79
C GLY A 128 2.74 -2.62 12.11
N CYS A 129 3.71 -1.72 11.97
CA CYS A 129 3.60 -0.33 12.41
C CYS A 129 2.38 0.41 11.83
N GLU A 130 2.07 0.19 10.56
CA GLU A 130 0.92 0.78 9.87
C GLU A 130 -0.39 0.21 10.38
N SER A 131 -0.44 -1.10 10.63
CA SER A 131 -1.64 -1.80 11.11
C SER A 131 -2.00 -1.39 12.53
N VAL A 132 -1.02 -1.38 13.44
CA VAL A 132 -1.27 -0.98 14.83
C VAL A 132 -1.59 0.51 14.93
N SER A 133 -0.96 1.35 14.10
CA SER A 133 -1.25 2.80 14.06
C SER A 133 -2.65 3.08 13.54
N ALA A 134 -3.10 2.37 12.50
CA ALA A 134 -4.49 2.44 12.05
C ALA A 134 -5.48 2.04 13.15
N VAL A 135 -5.20 0.94 13.85
CA VAL A 135 -6.06 0.47 14.96
C VAL A 135 -6.10 1.45 16.12
N MET A 136 -4.98 2.09 16.47
CA MET A 136 -4.95 3.16 17.48
C MET A 136 -5.92 4.29 17.12
N VAL A 137 -5.89 4.75 15.87
CA VAL A 137 -6.79 5.82 15.38
C VAL A 137 -8.25 5.35 15.29
N MET A 138 -8.53 4.14 14.84
CA MET A 138 -9.90 3.61 14.81
C MET A 138 -10.49 3.48 16.22
N ARG A 139 -9.70 3.03 17.19
CA ARG A 139 -10.12 2.92 18.60
C ARG A 139 -10.37 4.28 19.24
N TYR A 140 -9.65 5.32 18.83
CA TYR A 140 -9.91 6.70 19.28
C TYR A 140 -11.33 7.16 18.91
N TYR A 141 -11.87 6.69 17.78
CA TYR A 141 -13.26 6.93 17.39
C TYR A 141 -14.27 5.90 17.95
N GLY A 142 -13.86 5.10 18.94
CA GLY A 142 -14.72 4.14 19.63
C GLY A 142 -14.96 2.84 18.87
N MET A 143 -14.23 2.57 17.78
CA MET A 143 -14.39 1.32 17.03
C MET A 143 -13.76 0.15 17.77
N ASN A 144 -14.54 -0.91 18.00
CA ASN A 144 -14.07 -2.14 18.62
C ASN A 144 -13.33 -3.04 17.61
N ILE A 145 -12.05 -2.74 17.36
CA ILE A 145 -11.21 -3.49 16.42
C ILE A 145 -9.87 -3.88 17.07
N SER A 146 -9.36 -5.07 16.76
CA SER A 146 -8.02 -5.52 17.19
C SER A 146 -7.03 -5.45 16.03
N PRO A 147 -5.70 -5.35 16.30
CA PRO A 147 -4.72 -5.45 15.24
C PRO A 147 -4.77 -6.76 14.49
N GLU A 148 -5.08 -7.87 15.17
CA GLU A 148 -5.23 -9.18 14.52
C GLU A 148 -6.40 -9.17 13.53
N TYR A 149 -7.57 -8.68 13.93
CA TYR A 149 -8.70 -8.58 13.03
C TYR A 149 -8.37 -7.70 11.82
N PHE A 150 -7.72 -6.56 12.04
CA PHE A 150 -7.29 -5.65 10.98
C PHE A 150 -6.32 -6.34 10.00
N ILE A 151 -5.28 -6.98 10.54
CA ILE A 151 -4.25 -7.67 9.74
C ILE A 151 -4.87 -8.83 8.97
N ASP A 152 -5.69 -9.67 9.61
CA ASP A 152 -6.13 -10.94 9.03
C ASP A 152 -7.30 -10.79 8.07
N ASN A 153 -8.15 -9.78 8.25
CA ASN A 153 -9.39 -9.65 7.50
C ASN A 153 -9.44 -8.43 6.58
N LEU A 154 -8.69 -7.36 6.90
CA LEU A 154 -8.84 -6.07 6.21
C LEU A 154 -7.64 -5.74 5.33
N LEU A 155 -6.42 -5.96 5.84
CA LEU A 155 -5.17 -5.57 5.20
C LEU A 155 -4.90 -6.38 3.92
N PRO A 156 -4.87 -5.74 2.73
CA PRO A 156 -4.38 -6.39 1.53
C PRO A 156 -2.89 -6.72 1.71
N LYS A 157 -2.50 -7.98 1.53
CA LYS A 157 -1.11 -8.46 1.63
C LYS A 157 -0.63 -8.99 0.29
N GLY A 158 0.66 -8.83 0.03
CA GLY A 158 1.30 -9.30 -1.18
C GLY A 158 2.74 -9.73 -0.94
N ARG A 159 3.39 -10.10 -2.04
CA ARG A 159 4.74 -10.68 -2.04
C ARG A 159 5.77 -9.58 -1.81
N ALA A 160 6.57 -9.76 -0.75
CA ALA A 160 7.79 -9.00 -0.55
C ALA A 160 8.79 -9.24 -1.71
N PRO A 161 9.78 -8.35 -1.92
CA PRO A 161 10.74 -8.50 -3.00
C PRO A 161 11.45 -9.86 -3.00
N PHE A 162 11.49 -10.50 -4.15
CA PHE A 162 12.10 -11.81 -4.41
C PHE A 162 12.91 -11.77 -5.72
N HIS A 163 13.79 -12.74 -5.93
CA HIS A 163 14.52 -12.87 -7.19
C HIS A 163 13.88 -13.93 -8.08
N ASP A 164 13.97 -13.73 -9.39
CA ASP A 164 13.77 -14.79 -10.36
C ASP A 164 15.07 -15.61 -10.59
N SER A 165 15.04 -16.52 -11.57
CA SER A 165 16.20 -17.34 -11.95
C SER A 165 17.35 -16.54 -12.58
N THR A 166 17.10 -15.31 -13.01
CA THR A 166 18.10 -14.40 -13.61
C THR A 166 18.70 -13.44 -12.57
N ASN A 167 18.33 -13.61 -11.30
CA ASN A 167 18.73 -12.74 -10.18
C ASN A 167 18.12 -11.33 -10.26
N THR A 168 17.06 -11.13 -11.05
CA THR A 168 16.30 -9.88 -11.16
C THR A 168 15.26 -9.79 -10.04
N TYR A 169 15.20 -8.64 -9.36
CA TYR A 169 14.21 -8.44 -8.30
C TYR A 169 12.82 -8.10 -8.84
N PHE A 170 11.84 -8.84 -8.35
CA PHE A 170 10.42 -8.57 -8.51
C PHE A 170 9.74 -8.48 -7.14
N GLY A 171 8.61 -7.77 -7.07
CA GLY A 171 7.81 -7.67 -5.86
C GLY A 171 6.46 -7.06 -6.17
N ASP A 172 5.53 -7.12 -5.23
CA ASP A 172 4.27 -6.40 -5.41
C ASP A 172 4.45 -4.90 -5.14
N ASP A 173 3.44 -4.10 -5.52
CA ASP A 173 3.44 -2.66 -5.32
C ASP A 173 3.05 -2.32 -3.86
N PRO A 174 3.95 -1.71 -3.06
CA PRO A 174 3.65 -1.36 -1.66
C PRO A 174 2.59 -0.27 -1.52
N ARG A 175 2.21 0.40 -2.62
CA ARG A 175 1.09 1.35 -2.69
C ARG A 175 -0.26 0.63 -2.83
N LYS A 176 -0.28 -0.68 -3.08
CA LYS A 176 -1.50 -1.49 -3.28
C LYS A 176 -1.66 -2.60 -2.24
N VAL A 177 -0.56 -3.10 -1.69
CA VAL A 177 -0.54 -4.19 -0.70
C VAL A 177 0.53 -3.98 0.36
N PHE A 178 0.35 -4.60 1.53
CA PHE A 178 1.40 -4.81 2.52
C PHE A 178 2.33 -5.91 2.05
N LEU A 179 3.62 -5.58 1.93
CA LEU A 179 4.63 -6.51 1.47
C LEU A 179 5.07 -7.45 2.61
N GLY A 180 4.74 -8.74 2.46
CA GLY A 180 5.01 -9.77 3.46
C GLY A 180 3.91 -9.89 4.51
N ASN A 181 4.29 -10.11 5.76
CA ASN A 181 3.36 -10.36 6.87
C ASN A 181 3.73 -9.51 8.10
N PRO A 182 2.81 -8.68 8.65
CA PRO A 182 3.04 -7.89 9.86
C PRO A 182 3.52 -8.67 11.09
N TYR A 183 3.17 -9.97 11.17
CA TYR A 183 3.59 -10.88 12.25
C TYR A 183 5.04 -11.39 12.08
N SER A 184 5.71 -11.09 10.97
CA SER A 184 7.04 -11.61 10.65
C SER A 184 8.07 -10.49 10.60
N GLU A 185 9.26 -10.75 11.14
CA GLU A 185 10.42 -9.85 11.01
C GLU A 185 10.90 -9.73 9.55
N ALA A 186 10.53 -10.68 8.68
CA ALA A 186 10.80 -10.61 7.24
C ALA A 186 9.74 -9.80 6.46
N GLY A 187 8.70 -9.30 7.12
CA GLY A 187 7.76 -8.33 6.55
C GLY A 187 8.44 -7.00 6.22
N TRP A 188 7.83 -6.21 5.34
CA TRP A 188 8.39 -4.93 4.91
C TRP A 188 7.50 -3.76 5.33
N GLY A 189 6.25 -3.73 4.86
CA GLY A 189 5.33 -2.63 5.11
C GLY A 189 4.44 -2.28 3.92
N CYS A 190 3.68 -1.20 4.04
CA CYS A 190 2.87 -0.60 3.00
C CYS A 190 2.87 0.93 3.06
N TYR A 191 2.43 1.55 1.96
CA TYR A 191 2.22 2.99 1.86
C TYR A 191 0.76 3.35 2.14
N ALA A 192 0.50 4.63 2.38
CA ALA A 192 -0.78 5.19 2.83
C ALA A 192 -2.04 4.64 2.14
N PRO A 193 -2.11 4.46 0.79
CA PRO A 193 -3.33 3.99 0.13
C PRO A 193 -3.78 2.59 0.56
N VAL A 194 -2.85 1.74 0.99
CA VAL A 194 -3.17 0.38 1.48
C VAL A 194 -3.96 0.46 2.78
N ILE A 195 -3.56 1.37 3.68
CA ILE A 195 -4.26 1.59 4.94
C ILE A 195 -5.62 2.26 4.72
N VAL A 196 -5.72 3.22 3.79
CA VAL A 196 -7.01 3.77 3.36
C VAL A 196 -7.93 2.65 2.87
N THR A 197 -7.43 1.76 2.02
CA THR A 197 -8.19 0.62 1.50
C THR A 197 -8.65 -0.32 2.62
N ALA A 198 -7.76 -0.64 3.57
CA ALA A 198 -8.07 -1.53 4.68
C ALA A 198 -9.11 -0.93 5.64
N MET A 199 -8.95 0.34 6.03
CA MET A 199 -9.89 1.01 6.95
C MET A 199 -11.28 1.17 6.31
N ASN A 200 -11.36 1.50 5.02
CA ASN A 200 -12.64 1.63 4.30
C ASN A 200 -13.46 0.32 4.25
N LYS A 201 -12.85 -0.84 4.49
CA LYS A 201 -13.59 -2.12 4.61
C LYS A 201 -14.33 -2.28 5.94
N TYR A 202 -14.04 -1.45 6.94
CA TYR A 202 -14.54 -1.60 8.30
C TYR A 202 -15.42 -0.44 8.78
N ILE A 203 -15.12 0.78 8.35
CA ILE A 203 -15.84 1.96 8.85
C ILE A 203 -17.31 1.98 8.42
N ASP A 204 -18.13 2.63 9.24
CA ASP A 204 -19.47 3.08 8.85
C ASP A 204 -19.33 4.36 7.98
N HIS A 205 -19.58 4.22 6.68
CA HIS A 205 -19.41 5.28 5.69
C HIS A 205 -20.41 6.44 5.83
N ASP A 206 -21.52 6.26 6.56
CA ASP A 206 -22.42 7.37 6.88
C ASP A 206 -21.89 8.21 8.07
N LYS A 207 -20.97 7.66 8.87
CA LYS A 207 -20.40 8.33 10.04
C LYS A 207 -18.97 8.77 9.86
N PHE A 208 -18.21 8.13 8.97
CA PHE A 208 -16.77 8.32 8.86
C PHE A 208 -16.30 8.31 7.41
N ALA A 209 -15.21 9.04 7.17
CA ALA A 209 -14.46 9.01 5.93
C ALA A 209 -12.97 8.83 6.24
N VAL A 210 -12.27 8.09 5.37
CA VAL A 210 -10.81 7.90 5.45
C VAL A 210 -10.18 8.39 4.16
N GLU A 211 -9.20 9.26 4.29
CA GLU A 211 -8.48 9.82 3.14
C GLU A 211 -6.97 9.81 3.36
N ALA A 212 -6.22 9.62 2.27
CA ALA A 212 -4.79 9.86 2.26
C ALA A 212 -4.53 11.32 1.91
N VAL A 213 -3.67 11.96 2.70
CA VAL A 213 -3.26 13.36 2.55
C VAL A 213 -1.79 13.38 2.20
N TYR A 214 -1.43 14.17 1.18
CA TYR A 214 -0.06 14.27 0.71
C TYR A 214 0.43 15.71 0.70
N GLY A 215 1.72 15.91 0.94
CA GLY A 215 2.38 17.18 0.68
C GLY A 215 2.06 18.31 1.66
N LEU A 216 1.32 18.06 2.75
CA LEU A 216 1.21 19.01 3.86
C LEU A 216 2.48 19.01 4.72
N SER A 217 2.79 20.11 5.40
CA SER A 217 3.87 20.12 6.40
C SER A 217 3.34 19.54 7.72
N PRO A 218 4.21 19.10 8.65
CA PRO A 218 3.74 18.65 9.96
C PRO A 218 2.97 19.76 10.73
N ASP A 219 3.38 21.02 10.63
CA ASP A 219 2.64 22.15 11.19
C ASP A 219 1.25 22.33 10.53
N ALA A 220 1.15 22.19 9.20
CA ALA A 220 -0.13 22.25 8.51
C ALA A 220 -1.05 21.07 8.89
N LEU A 221 -0.49 19.88 9.10
CA LEU A 221 -1.25 18.74 9.63
C LEU A 221 -1.77 19.03 11.05
N CYS A 222 -0.98 19.70 11.89
CA CYS A 222 -1.42 20.12 13.21
C CYS A 222 -2.61 21.08 13.12
N GLN A 223 -2.47 22.15 12.33
CA GLN A 223 -3.51 23.17 12.15
C GLN A 223 -4.80 22.61 11.54
N GLN A 224 -4.68 21.71 10.56
CA GLN A 224 -5.84 21.19 9.84
C GLN A 224 -6.58 20.08 10.59
N TYR A 225 -5.86 19.29 11.40
CA TYR A 225 -6.39 18.06 11.99
C TYR A 225 -6.23 18.01 13.52
N ILE A 226 -5.01 18.18 14.05
CA ILE A 226 -4.74 18.02 15.49
C ILE A 226 -5.52 19.05 16.32
N ASP A 227 -5.56 20.31 15.88
CA ASP A 227 -6.32 21.39 16.53
C ASP A 227 -7.83 21.13 16.54
N LYS A 228 -8.31 20.25 15.65
CA LYS A 228 -9.71 19.83 15.55
C LYS A 228 -9.98 18.48 16.23
N GLY A 229 -9.02 17.95 16.97
CA GLY A 229 -9.15 16.67 17.66
C GLY A 229 -9.05 15.45 16.75
N ILE A 230 -8.45 15.58 15.56
CA ILE A 230 -8.28 14.50 14.57
C ILE A 230 -6.83 14.01 14.58
N PRO A 231 -6.53 12.81 15.10
CA PRO A 231 -5.19 12.24 15.04
C PRO A 231 -4.83 11.82 13.61
N VAL A 232 -3.54 11.84 13.30
CA VAL A 232 -3.04 11.63 11.92
C VAL A 232 -2.10 10.44 11.89
N LEU A 233 -2.38 9.43 11.05
CA LEU A 233 -1.39 8.40 10.71
C LEU A 233 -0.31 9.03 9.85
N PHE A 234 0.94 8.77 10.15
CA PHE A 234 2.06 9.54 9.66
C PHE A 234 3.22 8.62 9.26
N TRP A 235 3.64 8.67 7.99
CA TRP A 235 4.79 7.88 7.52
C TRP A 235 6.08 8.68 7.65
N ALA A 236 6.99 8.20 8.48
CA ALA A 236 8.33 8.76 8.65
C ALA A 236 9.34 7.63 8.76
N THR A 237 10.61 7.96 9.02
CA THR A 237 11.59 6.92 9.35
C THR A 237 11.53 6.56 10.83
N ALA A 238 11.83 5.29 11.15
CA ALA A 238 11.95 4.84 12.53
C ALA A 238 12.98 5.71 13.29
N ASN A 239 12.62 6.14 14.50
CA ASN A 239 13.40 7.08 15.32
C ASN A 239 13.74 8.43 14.65
N MET A 240 13.00 8.80 13.60
CA MET A 240 13.31 9.96 12.74
C MET A 240 14.74 9.89 12.17
N ALA A 241 15.25 8.68 11.93
CA ALA A 241 16.59 8.45 11.41
C ALA A 241 16.74 8.91 9.96
N ARG A 242 17.98 9.10 9.50
CA ARG A 242 18.24 9.43 8.09
C ARG A 242 17.73 8.31 7.17
N ALA A 243 16.83 8.67 6.25
CA ALA A 243 16.37 7.77 5.21
C ALA A 243 17.49 7.40 4.23
N ARG A 244 17.43 6.16 3.74
CA ARG A 244 18.31 5.64 2.69
C ARG A 244 17.49 4.82 1.71
N ASP A 245 17.97 4.79 0.48
CA ASP A 245 17.46 3.86 -0.52
C ASP A 245 17.93 2.48 -0.13
N ASN A 246 17.00 1.54 -0.15
CA ASN A 246 17.25 0.13 0.04
C ASN A 246 17.02 -0.55 -1.32
N ARG A 247 16.47 -1.76 -1.31
CA ARG A 247 16.21 -2.56 -2.49
C ARG A 247 15.32 -1.84 -3.51
N THR A 248 15.68 -1.99 -4.78
CA THR A 248 14.87 -1.66 -5.94
C THR A 248 14.38 -2.96 -6.59
N TRP A 249 13.13 -3.00 -7.03
CA TRP A 249 12.55 -4.13 -7.76
C TRP A 249 11.62 -3.65 -8.86
N TYR A 250 11.37 -4.51 -9.84
CA TYR A 250 10.26 -4.36 -10.77
C TYR A 250 8.94 -4.75 -10.10
N ILE A 251 7.93 -3.90 -10.22
CA ILE A 251 6.59 -4.24 -9.77
C ILE A 251 6.06 -5.37 -10.65
N SER A 252 5.60 -6.44 -10.01
CA SER A 252 5.14 -7.66 -10.68
C SER A 252 4.02 -7.34 -11.67
N GLY A 253 4.20 -7.77 -12.92
CA GLY A 253 3.25 -7.51 -14.01
C GLY A 253 3.35 -6.12 -14.66
N THR A 254 4.36 -5.32 -14.32
CA THR A 254 4.62 -4.02 -14.96
C THR A 254 6.11 -3.85 -15.30
N SER A 255 6.44 -2.76 -16.01
CA SER A 255 7.83 -2.33 -16.23
C SER A 255 8.28 -1.22 -15.25
N GLU A 256 7.43 -0.86 -14.28
CA GLU A 256 7.74 0.16 -13.29
C GLU A 256 8.67 -0.42 -12.22
N THR A 257 9.71 0.34 -11.85
CA THR A 257 10.56 0.01 -10.71
C THR A 257 10.14 0.76 -9.47
N PHE A 258 10.25 0.12 -8.30
CA PHE A 258 10.06 0.75 -7.01
C PHE A 258 11.32 0.63 -6.16
N THR A 259 11.75 1.71 -5.50
CA THR A 259 12.88 1.72 -4.57
C THR A 259 12.37 1.94 -3.14
N TRP A 260 12.58 0.97 -2.27
CA TRP A 260 12.19 1.08 -0.87
C TRP A 260 13.03 2.08 -0.10
N LYS A 261 12.39 2.88 0.73
CA LYS A 261 13.07 3.79 1.67
C LYS A 261 13.18 3.12 3.04
N SER A 262 14.37 3.10 3.62
CA SER A 262 14.63 2.49 4.94
C SER A 262 15.20 3.52 5.92
N PRO A 263 14.89 3.45 7.23
CA PRO A 263 13.95 2.52 7.86
C PRO A 263 12.53 3.10 7.85
N MET A 264 11.68 2.69 6.89
CA MET A 264 10.28 3.15 6.84
C MET A 264 9.53 2.78 8.11
N HIS A 265 8.68 3.69 8.58
CA HIS A 265 7.86 3.53 9.77
C HIS A 265 6.53 4.28 9.64
N CYS A 266 5.53 3.85 10.40
CA CYS A 266 4.25 4.52 10.53
C CYS A 266 3.87 4.65 12.01
N LEU A 267 3.44 5.85 12.39
CA LEU A 267 3.13 6.26 13.75
C LEU A 267 1.96 7.24 13.74
N VAL A 268 1.40 7.57 14.90
CA VAL A 268 0.23 8.47 14.99
C VAL A 268 0.65 9.80 15.60
N LEU A 269 0.53 10.90 14.84
CA LEU A 269 0.68 12.26 15.36
C LEU A 269 -0.53 12.58 16.24
N VAL A 270 -0.26 12.96 17.49
CA VAL A 270 -1.28 13.20 18.51
C VAL A 270 -1.16 14.57 19.17
N GLY A 271 -0.13 15.34 18.88
CA GLY A 271 0.07 16.61 19.54
C GLY A 271 1.33 17.32 19.10
N TYR A 272 1.50 18.53 19.61
CA TYR A 272 2.69 19.34 19.35
C TYR A 272 2.89 20.38 20.45
N ASN A 273 4.07 20.99 20.42
CA ASN A 273 4.34 22.27 21.06
C ASN A 273 5.19 23.14 20.13
N SER A 274 5.63 24.30 20.62
CA SER A 274 6.54 25.19 19.88
C SER A 274 7.84 24.53 19.38
N SER A 275 8.33 23.48 20.03
CA SER A 275 9.64 22.87 19.78
C SER A 275 9.58 21.54 19.01
N GLY A 276 8.43 20.87 18.97
CA GLY A 276 8.32 19.55 18.37
C GLY A 276 6.92 18.97 18.38
N TYR A 277 6.86 17.66 18.12
CA TYR A 277 5.64 16.91 17.91
C TYR A 277 5.60 15.69 18.83
N PHE A 278 4.39 15.30 19.23
CA PHE A 278 4.13 14.15 20.07
C PHE A 278 3.43 13.07 19.25
N PHE A 279 3.92 11.84 19.37
CA PHE A 279 3.40 10.70 18.63
C PHE A 279 3.07 9.54 19.56
N ASN A 280 2.01 8.80 19.25
CA ASN A 280 1.95 7.40 19.65
C ASN A 280 2.83 6.62 18.66
N ASP A 281 4.08 6.37 19.06
CA ASP A 281 5.02 5.59 18.26
C ASP A 281 4.98 4.11 18.72
N PRO A 282 4.55 3.18 17.85
CA PRO A 282 4.39 1.78 18.22
C PRO A 282 5.70 1.05 18.54
N LEU A 283 6.86 1.60 18.17
CA LEU A 283 8.19 1.10 18.55
C LEU A 283 8.74 1.75 19.83
N GLN A 284 8.12 2.84 20.30
CA GLN A 284 8.52 3.59 21.49
C GLN A 284 7.44 3.53 22.57
N SER A 285 6.66 4.61 22.72
CA SER A 285 5.65 4.79 23.76
C SER A 285 4.52 5.72 23.30
N LYS A 286 3.45 5.77 24.10
CA LYS A 286 2.39 6.79 24.00
C LYS A 286 2.98 8.19 24.19
N GLY A 287 2.59 9.16 23.35
CA GLY A 287 3.01 10.56 23.46
C GLY A 287 4.54 10.78 23.43
N PHE A 288 5.28 9.99 22.65
CA PHE A 288 6.72 10.14 22.47
C PHE A 288 7.05 11.42 21.70
N TYR A 289 8.03 12.18 22.17
CA TYR A 289 8.40 13.48 21.61
C TYR A 289 9.54 13.39 20.58
N TYR A 290 9.37 14.07 19.45
CA TYR A 290 10.43 14.32 18.46
C TYR A 290 10.52 15.81 18.11
N SER A 291 11.74 16.31 17.85
CA SER A 291 11.95 17.72 17.46
C SER A 291 11.39 18.02 16.07
N LYS A 292 11.02 19.28 15.82
CA LYS A 292 10.46 19.67 14.51
C LYS A 292 11.36 19.33 13.32
N SER A 293 12.67 19.56 13.46
CA SER A 293 13.65 19.32 12.40
C SER A 293 13.77 17.83 12.04
N ALA A 294 13.82 16.95 13.06
CA ALA A 294 13.93 15.51 12.85
C ALA A 294 12.68 14.96 12.15
N VAL A 295 11.49 15.34 12.63
CA VAL A 295 10.22 14.93 12.03
C VAL A 295 10.09 15.41 10.59
N THR A 296 10.43 16.67 10.33
CA THR A 296 10.32 17.25 8.98
C THR A 296 11.23 16.51 8.00
N ALA A 297 12.48 16.22 8.37
CA ALA A 297 13.40 15.50 7.51
C ALA A 297 12.94 14.06 7.23
N ALA A 298 12.50 13.34 8.27
CA ALA A 298 12.03 11.96 8.18
C ALA A 298 10.74 11.83 7.35
N TYR A 299 9.78 12.73 7.55
CA TYR A 299 8.52 12.77 6.83
C TYR A 299 8.70 13.11 5.34
N ASN A 300 9.55 14.10 5.04
CA ASN A 300 9.85 14.49 3.67
C ASN A 300 10.47 13.34 2.88
N ALA A 301 11.35 12.56 3.51
CA ALA A 301 12.00 11.44 2.86
C ALA A 301 11.05 10.30 2.45
N LEU A 302 9.86 10.21 3.07
CA LEU A 302 8.82 9.25 2.74
C LEU A 302 7.66 9.84 1.94
N GLY A 303 7.89 10.97 1.26
CA GLY A 303 6.92 11.53 0.33
C GLY A 303 5.76 12.26 1.00
N ARG A 304 5.90 12.64 2.28
CA ARG A 304 4.92 13.45 3.02
C ARG A 304 3.51 12.87 2.93
N GLN A 305 3.39 11.57 3.23
CA GLN A 305 2.13 10.84 3.17
C GLN A 305 1.55 10.64 4.57
N ALA A 306 0.27 10.93 4.70
CA ALA A 306 -0.49 10.78 5.92
C ALA A 306 -1.87 10.18 5.62
N VAL A 307 -2.53 9.63 6.64
CA VAL A 307 -3.93 9.20 6.56
C VAL A 307 -4.70 9.80 7.73
N VAL A 308 -5.90 10.29 7.44
CA VAL A 308 -6.83 10.80 8.45
C VAL A 308 -8.14 10.02 8.37
N LEU A 309 -8.68 9.72 9.55
CA LEU A 309 -10.03 9.20 9.74
C LEU A 309 -10.82 10.32 10.40
N GLN A 310 -11.88 10.78 9.75
CA GLN A 310 -12.70 11.89 10.26
C GLN A 310 -14.17 11.51 10.25
N LYS A 311 -14.96 12.19 11.09
CA LYS A 311 -16.41 12.07 11.01
C LYS A 311 -16.88 12.61 9.65
N ALA A 312 -17.76 11.88 8.99
CA ALA A 312 -18.32 12.29 7.71
C ALA A 312 -19.04 13.64 7.87
N ALA A 313 -18.93 14.49 6.85
CA ALA A 313 -19.76 15.69 6.79
C ALA A 313 -21.24 15.28 6.78
N PRO A 314 -22.15 16.06 7.39
CA PRO A 314 -23.57 15.80 7.26
C PRO A 314 -23.94 15.72 5.77
N LYS A 315 -24.61 14.64 5.34
CA LYS A 315 -25.20 14.60 4.00
C LYS A 315 -26.12 15.82 3.86
N PRO A 316 -26.12 16.53 2.72
CA PRO A 316 -27.11 17.54 2.45
C PRO A 316 -28.49 16.91 2.67
N THR A 317 -29.27 17.43 3.61
CA THR A 317 -30.65 17.01 3.81
C THR A 317 -31.37 17.31 2.49
N GLU A 318 -31.89 16.28 1.82
CA GLU A 318 -32.76 16.51 0.66
C GLU A 318 -33.87 17.48 1.10
N PRO A 319 -34.11 18.57 0.34
CA PRO A 319 -35.24 19.44 0.64
C PRO A 319 -36.51 18.59 0.64
N PRO A 320 -37.47 18.87 1.55
CA PRO A 320 -38.69 18.08 1.64
C PRO A 320 -39.35 18.04 0.27
N THR A 321 -39.61 16.84 -0.24
CA THR A 321 -40.33 16.63 -1.50
C THR A 321 -41.69 17.33 -1.37
N THR A 322 -41.83 18.47 -2.02
CA THR A 322 -43.13 19.13 -2.15
C THR A 322 -43.98 18.26 -3.06
N VAL A 323 -44.86 17.46 -2.44
CA VAL A 323 -45.95 16.80 -3.17
C VAL A 323 -46.80 17.91 -3.81
N PRO A 324 -46.99 17.95 -5.14
CA PRO A 324 -47.85 18.94 -5.77
C PRO A 324 -49.28 18.68 -5.29
N THR A 325 -49.81 19.58 -4.47
CA THR A 325 -51.24 19.59 -4.13
C THR A 325 -51.98 20.20 -5.31
N THR A 326 -52.58 19.37 -6.16
CA THR A 326 -53.51 19.82 -7.20
C THR A 326 -54.78 20.33 -6.53
N VAL A 327 -54.97 21.65 -6.53
CA VAL A 327 -56.25 22.28 -6.19
C VAL A 327 -57.21 22.12 -7.38
N PRO A 328 -58.45 21.66 -7.19
CA PRO A 328 -59.43 21.55 -8.26
C PRO A 328 -60.03 22.93 -8.58
N THR A 329 -59.75 23.45 -9.77
CA THR A 329 -60.38 24.69 -10.28
C THR A 329 -61.72 24.37 -10.93
N THR A 330 -62.80 24.84 -10.31
CA THR A 330 -64.16 24.90 -10.86
C THR A 330 -64.27 25.93 -11.99
N ALA A 331 -64.86 25.51 -13.12
CA ALA A 331 -65.21 26.35 -14.26
C ALA A 331 -66.53 27.13 -14.05
N PRO A 332 -66.76 28.17 -14.86
CA PRO A 332 -68.09 28.39 -15.44
C PRO A 332 -68.07 28.47 -16.98
N ALA A 333 -69.17 27.99 -17.57
CA ALA A 333 -69.53 28.01 -18.99
C ALA A 333 -69.80 29.45 -19.49
N THR A 334 -69.86 29.84 -20.78
CA THR A 334 -70.39 29.32 -22.07
C THR A 334 -69.91 30.38 -23.12
N THR A 335 -69.60 30.16 -24.40
CA THR A 335 -70.43 29.78 -25.57
C THR A 335 -69.52 29.59 -26.81
N ASN A 336 -69.92 28.67 -27.69
CA ASN A 336 -69.39 28.27 -29.02
C ASN A 336 -69.67 29.34 -30.13
N PRO A 337 -69.40 29.11 -31.45
CA PRO A 337 -68.53 28.14 -32.16
C PRO A 337 -67.75 28.72 -33.39
N ALA A 338 -66.86 27.93 -34.01
CA ALA A 338 -66.97 27.45 -35.41
C ALA A 338 -65.61 27.16 -36.09
N SER A 339 -65.52 25.93 -36.64
CA SER A 339 -64.98 25.56 -37.98
C SER A 339 -63.49 25.80 -38.27
N GLN A 340 -62.70 24.92 -38.90
CA GLN A 340 -62.85 23.71 -39.72
C GLN A 340 -61.45 23.02 -39.76
N THR A 341 -61.35 21.69 -39.64
CA THR A 341 -60.96 20.72 -40.70
C THR A 341 -59.67 21.09 -41.47
N THR A 342 -58.63 20.27 -41.66
CA THR A 342 -58.54 18.86 -42.08
C THR A 342 -57.09 18.38 -41.89
N ALA A 343 -56.92 17.06 -41.90
CA ALA A 343 -55.72 16.27 -41.63
C ALA A 343 -54.79 16.08 -42.88
N PRO A 344 -53.96 15.02 -43.01
CA PRO A 344 -52.62 14.89 -42.43
C PRO A 344 -51.59 14.31 -43.46
N ALA A 345 -50.53 13.67 -42.92
CA ALA A 345 -49.55 12.75 -43.54
C ALA A 345 -48.31 13.43 -44.15
N SER A 346 -47.11 12.85 -44.24
CA SER A 346 -46.42 11.70 -43.63
C SER A 346 -45.03 11.63 -44.32
N THR A 347 -44.07 10.95 -43.71
CA THR A 347 -42.98 10.14 -44.32
C THR A 347 -41.58 10.74 -44.55
N ALA A 348 -40.64 10.17 -43.78
CA ALA A 348 -39.31 9.60 -44.08
C ALA A 348 -38.11 10.44 -44.62
N ALA A 349 -37.09 10.47 -43.75
CA ALA A 349 -35.71 9.99 -43.90
C ALA A 349 -34.86 10.35 -45.14
N GLN A 350 -33.63 10.85 -44.88
CA GLN A 350 -32.39 10.32 -45.48
C GLN A 350 -31.11 10.79 -44.77
N LYS A 351 -30.13 9.88 -44.78
CA LYS A 351 -28.72 9.93 -44.32
C LYS A 351 -27.87 10.81 -45.25
N PRO A 352 -26.67 11.28 -44.83
CA PRO A 352 -25.60 11.55 -45.80
C PRO A 352 -24.29 10.80 -45.57
N THR A 353 -23.55 10.74 -46.67
CA THR A 353 -22.35 10.00 -47.05
C THR A 353 -21.06 10.82 -46.91
N THR A 354 -19.97 10.10 -46.64
CA THR A 354 -18.54 10.25 -47.05
C THR A 354 -17.98 11.57 -47.61
N GLY A 355 -16.77 11.92 -47.13
CA GLY A 355 -15.81 12.76 -47.85
C GLY A 355 -14.38 12.52 -47.34
N ALA A 356 -13.44 12.28 -48.25
CA ALA A 356 -12.00 12.09 -48.02
C ALA A 356 -11.21 13.15 -48.81
N ALA A 357 -10.12 13.67 -48.23
CA ALA A 357 -8.92 14.28 -48.86
C ALA A 357 -7.94 14.61 -47.71
N ALA A 358 -6.70 14.10 -47.60
CA ALA A 358 -5.52 14.23 -48.45
C ALA A 358 -4.74 15.56 -48.29
N VAL A 359 -3.57 15.46 -47.63
CA VAL A 359 -2.23 15.94 -48.07
C VAL A 359 -1.67 17.30 -47.58
N ASN A 360 -0.41 17.18 -47.08
CA ASN A 360 0.74 18.09 -46.97
C ASN A 360 0.94 19.03 -45.77
N GLY A 361 2.15 18.92 -45.19
CA GLY A 361 2.76 19.78 -44.18
C GLY A 361 3.79 19.02 -43.35
#